data_AF-A0A967ZB21-F1
#
_entry.id   AF-A0A967ZB21-F1
#
_cell.length_a   1.000
_cell.length_b   1.000
_cell.length_c   1.000
_cell.angle_alpha   90.00
_cell.angle_beta   90.00
_cell.angle_gamma   90.00
#
_symmetry.space_group_name_H-M   'P 1'
#
loop_
_entity.id
_entity.type
_entity.pdbx_description
1 polymer ?
#
loop_
_entity_poly.entity_id
_entity_poly.type
_entity_poly.pdbx_seq_one_letter_code
_entity_poly.pdbx_strand_id
1 'polypeptide(L)' 'PDRDDLAPDLPEDVDGFEDDDGRPDMDNDGDGISDERDGCPNEPEDFDGDRDLDGCPDNEA' A
#
# COMPACT_ATOMS: atom_id res chain seq x y z
N PRO A 1 23.47 8.54 -2.94
CA PRO A 1 22.12 8.81 -3.45
C PRO A 1 21.78 7.73 -4.46
N ASP A 2 21.04 6.71 -4.01
CA ASP A 2 20.38 5.87 -4.99
C ASP A 2 19.41 6.76 -5.75
N ARG A 3 19.48 6.63 -7.06
CA ARG A 3 18.92 7.57 -8.04
C ARG A 3 17.41 7.41 -8.14
N ASP A 4 16.94 6.39 -7.44
CA ASP A 4 15.61 5.83 -7.42
C ASP A 4 15.00 5.95 -6.02
N ASP A 5 15.70 6.61 -5.06
CA ASP A 5 15.16 6.97 -3.75
C ASP A 5 14.14 8.09 -3.93
N LEU A 6 12.86 7.71 -3.90
CA LEU A 6 11.73 8.58 -4.21
C LEU A 6 11.30 9.44 -3.01
N ALA A 7 11.73 9.10 -1.79
CA ALA A 7 11.52 9.91 -0.59
C ALA A 7 12.78 9.96 0.33
N PRO A 8 13.87 10.61 -0.10
CA PRO A 8 15.17 10.60 0.60
C PRO A 8 15.19 11.26 2.00
N ASP A 9 14.09 11.93 2.38
CA ASP A 9 13.90 12.58 3.68
C ASP A 9 13.06 11.73 4.66
N LEU A 10 12.51 10.59 4.22
CA LEU A 10 11.71 9.67 5.03
C LEU A 10 12.40 8.30 5.12
N PRO A 11 12.51 7.71 6.32
CA PRO A 11 13.01 6.35 6.43
C PRO A 11 11.97 5.37 5.89
N GLU A 12 12.40 4.54 4.96
CA GLU A 12 11.83 3.23 4.61
C GLU A 12 11.27 2.46 5.81
N ASP A 13 10.11 1.86 5.63
CA ASP A 13 9.53 0.94 6.60
C ASP A 13 9.77 -0.51 6.19
N VAL A 14 10.59 -1.19 6.98
CA VAL A 14 11.04 -2.54 6.63
C VAL A 14 9.99 -3.56 7.07
N ASP A 15 9.02 -3.84 6.21
CA ASP A 15 7.92 -4.77 6.46
C ASP A 15 7.90 -5.99 5.50
N GLY A 16 8.73 -5.96 4.44
CA GLY A 16 8.85 -7.02 3.45
C GLY A 16 8.13 -6.74 2.12
N PHE A 17 7.50 -5.57 1.99
CA PHE A 17 7.00 -5.00 0.74
C PHE A 17 7.88 -3.83 0.28
N GLU A 18 8.14 -3.73 -1.02
CA GLU A 18 8.98 -2.71 -1.73
C GLU A 18 10.17 -2.02 -0.98
N ASP A 19 10.82 -2.68 -0.02
CA ASP A 19 11.90 -2.18 0.88
C ASP A 19 13.15 -1.53 0.21
N ASP A 20 13.24 -1.52 -1.12
CA ASP A 20 14.38 -1.03 -1.91
C ASP A 20 14.08 0.31 -2.65
N ASP A 21 12.89 0.91 -2.51
CA ASP A 21 12.41 2.03 -3.34
C ASP A 21 12.65 3.47 -2.75
N GLY A 22 13.13 3.53 -1.52
CA GLY A 22 13.34 4.72 -0.72
C GLY A 22 12.08 5.38 -0.09
N ARG A 23 10.93 4.71 0.01
CA ARG A 23 9.69 5.27 0.55
C ARG A 23 9.15 4.42 1.70
N PRO A 24 8.65 5.05 2.78
CA PRO A 24 7.73 4.35 3.65
C PRO A 24 6.46 4.04 2.84
N ASP A 25 6.21 2.77 2.58
CA ASP A 25 4.95 2.35 1.97
C ASP A 25 3.86 2.52 3.01
N MET A 26 2.86 3.30 2.64
CA MET A 26 1.69 3.54 3.48
C MET A 26 0.45 2.92 2.87
N ASP A 27 0.60 2.22 1.74
CA ASP A 27 -0.42 1.68 0.85
C ASP A 27 0.26 0.58 -0.01
N ASN A 28 0.46 -0.59 0.60
CA ASN A 28 1.26 -1.71 0.10
C ASN A 28 0.67 -2.40 -1.15
N ASP A 29 -0.58 -2.13 -1.55
CA ASP A 29 -1.13 -2.64 -2.82
C ASP A 29 -1.48 -1.55 -3.83
N GLY A 30 -1.35 -0.29 -3.43
CA GLY A 30 -1.47 0.88 -4.28
C GLY A 30 -2.90 1.17 -4.72
N ASP A 31 -3.90 0.73 -3.96
CA ASP A 31 -5.31 0.96 -4.24
C ASP A 31 -5.79 2.37 -3.82
N GLY A 32 -4.99 3.09 -3.03
CA GLY A 32 -5.27 4.43 -2.51
C GLY A 32 -5.80 4.48 -1.08
N ILE A 33 -5.93 3.33 -0.41
CA ILE A 33 -6.26 3.17 1.00
C ILE A 33 -4.94 2.95 1.74
N SER A 34 -4.80 3.60 2.89
CA SER A 34 -3.56 3.44 3.66
C SER A 34 -3.58 2.14 4.43
N ASP A 35 -2.47 1.41 4.56
CA ASP A 35 -2.37 0.12 5.26
C ASP A 35 -2.99 0.14 6.67
N GLU A 36 -2.89 1.26 7.40
CA GLU A 36 -3.51 1.42 8.73
C GLU A 36 -5.05 1.38 8.72
N ARG A 37 -5.66 1.62 7.57
CA ARG A 37 -7.10 1.69 7.31
C ARG A 37 -7.56 0.59 6.34
N ASP A 38 -6.61 -0.16 5.80
CA ASP A 38 -6.83 -1.18 4.80
C ASP A 38 -7.12 -2.54 5.47
N GLY A 39 -8.20 -3.19 5.06
CA GLY A 39 -8.59 -4.50 5.57
C GLY A 39 -7.75 -5.64 5.02
N CYS A 40 -7.21 -5.47 3.81
CA CYS A 40 -6.41 -6.40 3.06
C CYS A 40 -5.18 -5.68 2.46
N PRO A 41 -4.18 -5.26 3.28
CA PRO A 41 -3.09 -4.34 2.87
C PRO A 41 -2.11 -4.87 1.81
N ASN A 42 -2.40 -6.00 1.17
CA ASN A 42 -1.58 -6.59 0.11
C ASN A 42 -2.46 -7.07 -1.05
N GLU A 43 -3.76 -6.78 -1.02
CA GLU A 43 -4.75 -7.17 -2.03
C GLU A 43 -5.60 -5.95 -2.39
N PRO A 44 -5.38 -5.37 -3.57
CA PRO A 44 -5.98 -4.07 -3.90
C PRO A 44 -7.51 -4.18 -3.99
N GLU A 45 -8.19 -3.17 -3.44
CA GLU A 45 -9.63 -2.96 -3.59
C GLU A 45 -10.05 -2.90 -5.08
N ASP A 46 -11.21 -3.49 -5.40
CA ASP A 46 -11.70 -3.60 -6.79
C ASP A 46 -12.60 -2.43 -7.22
N PHE A 47 -12.98 -1.56 -6.27
CA PHE A 47 -13.79 -0.36 -6.45
C PHE A 47 -15.06 -0.59 -7.30
N ASP A 48 -15.76 -1.71 -7.06
CA ASP A 48 -16.93 -2.12 -7.84
C ASP A 48 -18.27 -1.47 -7.40
N GLY A 49 -18.25 -0.71 -6.30
CA GLY A 49 -19.40 -0.01 -5.74
C GLY A 49 -20.13 -0.77 -4.63
N ASP A 50 -19.71 -1.99 -4.29
CA ASP A 50 -19.88 -2.56 -2.96
C ASP A 50 -18.63 -2.21 -2.12
N ARG A 51 -18.76 -2.16 -0.79
CA ARG A 51 -17.73 -1.93 0.26
C ARG A 51 -16.36 -1.24 -0.05
N ASP A 52 -16.26 -0.32 -1.02
CA ASP A 52 -15.06 0.37 -1.55
C ASP A 52 -14.14 1.11 -0.54
N LEU A 53 -14.48 1.10 0.75
CA LEU A 53 -13.76 1.76 1.82
C LEU A 53 -13.26 0.78 2.89
N ASP A 54 -13.48 -0.53 2.72
CA ASP A 54 -12.95 -1.55 3.63
C ASP A 54 -11.56 -2.05 3.23
N GLY A 55 -11.10 -1.72 2.02
CA GLY A 55 -9.75 -2.04 1.54
C GLY A 55 -9.60 -3.52 1.29
N CYS A 56 -10.66 -4.18 0.81
CA CYS A 56 -10.63 -5.60 0.55
C CYS A 56 -11.49 -5.90 -0.66
N PRO A 57 -10.98 -6.65 -1.65
CA PRO A 57 -11.79 -7.04 -2.80
C PRO A 57 -13.07 -7.75 -2.35
N ASP A 58 -14.21 -7.22 -2.77
CA ASP A 58 -15.54 -7.68 -2.33
C ASP A 58 -15.81 -9.16 -2.63
N ASN A 59 -15.09 -9.65 -3.63
CA ASN A 59 -15.30 -10.92 -4.29
C ASN A 59 -14.33 -12.02 -3.83
N GLU A 60 -13.34 -11.71 -2.98
CA GLU A 60 -12.29 -12.65 -2.57
C GLU A 60 -12.12 -12.68 -1.04
N ALA A 61 -12.14 -13.90 -0.49
CA ALA A 61 -12.01 -14.22 0.94
C ALA A 61 -11.12 -15.45 1.12
#